data_AF-A0A3C1ZDU1-F1
#
_entry.id   AF-A0A3C1ZDU1-F1
#
_cell.length_a   1.000
_cell.length_b   1.000
_cell.length_c   1.000
_cell.angle_alpha   90.00
_cell.angle_beta   90.00
_cell.angle_gamma   90.00
#
_symmetry.space_group_name_H-M   'P 1'
#
loop_
_entity.id
_entity.type
_entity.pdbx_description
1 polymer ?
#
loop_
_entity_poly.entity_id
_entity_poly.type
_entity_poly.pdbx_seq_one_letter_code
_entity_poly.pdbx_strand_id
1 'polypeptide(L)' 'MKRLSNGTMAAVIIAAVIVVDQALKVWVKTHFFYGEEWEIASWFRLQFIENNGMAFGLELGSKLLLT' A
#
# COMPACT_ATOMS: atom_id res chain seq x y z
N MET A 1 -35.36 5.37 -2.79
CA MET A 1 -33.89 5.46 -2.70
C MET A 1 -33.30 5.06 -4.05
N LYS A 2 -32.56 5.94 -4.73
CA LYS A 2 -31.87 5.58 -5.99
C LYS A 2 -30.69 4.69 -5.65
N ARG A 3 -30.62 3.49 -6.25
CA ARG A 3 -29.44 2.63 -6.14
C ARG A 3 -28.29 3.28 -6.92
N LEU A 4 -27.09 3.25 -6.36
CA LEU A 4 -25.89 3.67 -7.06
C LEU A 4 -25.67 2.75 -8.26
N SER A 5 -25.15 3.31 -9.36
CA SER A 5 -24.73 2.49 -10.49
C SER A 5 -23.51 1.65 -10.08
N ASN A 6 -23.32 0.50 -10.72
CA ASN A 6 -22.14 -0.33 -10.49
C ASN A 6 -20.83 0.45 -10.74
N GLY A 7 -20.82 1.36 -11.73
CA GLY A 7 -19.67 2.20 -12.04
C GLY A 7 -19.37 3.22 -10.93
N THR A 8 -20.41 3.86 -10.37
CA THR A 8 -20.25 4.76 -9.23
C THR A 8 -19.75 4.02 -7.99
N MET A 9 -20.30 2.84 -7.74
CA MET A 9 -19.86 1.99 -6.63
C MET A 9 -18.39 1.56 -6.79
N ALA A 10 -17.99 1.14 -7.98
CA ALA A 10 -16.60 0.81 -8.29
C ALA A 10 -15.67 2.01 -8.09
N ALA A 11 -16.04 3.20 -8.58
CA ALA A 11 -15.25 4.41 -8.42
C ALA A 11 -15.04 4.79 -6.95
N VAL A 12 -16.09 4.68 -6.12
CA VAL A 12 -16.02 4.94 -4.68
C VAL A 12 -15.09 3.95 -3.99
N ILE A 13 -15.18 2.66 -4.33
CA ILE A 13 -14.31 1.62 -3.76
C ILE A 13 -12.85 1.89 -4.13
N ILE A 14 -12.55 2.16 -5.41
CA ILE A 14 -11.19 2.47 -5.87
C ILE A 14 -10.64 3.68 -5.14
N ALA A 15 -11.41 4.78 -5.06
CA ALA A 15 -10.99 5.99 -4.37
C ALA A 15 -10.72 5.73 -2.88
N ALA A 16 -11.59 4.98 -2.20
CA ALA A 16 -11.41 4.64 -0.79
C ALA A 16 -10.13 3.81 -0.57
N VAL A 17 -9.88 2.81 -1.42
CA VAL A 17 -8.67 1.98 -1.33
C VAL A 17 -7.41 2.82 -1.51
N ILE A 18 -7.37 3.71 -2.50
CA ILE A 18 -6.23 4.61 -2.74
C ILE A 18 -5.99 5.52 -1.54
N VAL A 19 -7.05 6.11 -0.97
CA VAL A 19 -6.93 6.99 0.20
C VAL A 19 -6.35 6.24 1.39
N VAL A 20 -6.85 5.04 1.69
CA VAL A 20 -6.36 4.22 2.80
C VAL A 20 -4.91 3.79 2.58
N ASP A 21 -4.55 3.37 1.37
CA ASP A 21 -3.17 2.99 1.01
C ASP A 21 -2.19 4.13 1.23
N GLN A 22 -2.50 5.32 0.71
CA GLN A 22 -1.62 6.48 0.83
C GLN A 22 -1.53 6.99 2.28
N ALA A 23 -2.65 7.03 3.00
CA ALA A 23 -2.67 7.43 4.40
C ALA A 23 -1.82 6.50 5.27
N LEU A 24 -1.94 5.17 5.07
CA LEU A 24 -1.15 4.18 5.79
C LEU A 24 0.36 4.33 5.49
N LYS A 25 0.73 4.53 4.21
CA LYS A 25 2.13 4.75 3.82
C LYS A 25 2.72 5.99 4.48
N VAL A 26 1.99 7.10 4.51
CA VAL A 26 2.43 8.34 5.18
C VAL A 26 2.58 8.11 6.68
N TRP A 27 1.62 7.43 7.31
CA TRP A 27 1.67 7.15 8.73
C TRP A 27 2.88 6.28 9.11
N VAL A 28 3.11 5.17 8.40
CA VAL A 28 4.30 4.31 8.62
C VAL A 28 5.59 5.10 8.45
N LYS A 29 5.75 5.89 7.37
CA LYS A 29 6.97 6.67 7.11
C LYS A 29 7.27 7.76 8.15
N THR A 30 6.27 8.19 8.90
CA THR A 30 6.39 9.28 9.88
C THR A 30 6.45 8.81 11.33
N HIS A 31 6.09 7.55 11.60
CA HIS A 31 5.99 7.00 12.96
C HIS A 31 6.95 5.84 13.23
N PHE A 32 7.65 5.33 12.21
CA PHE A 32 8.57 4.20 12.34
C PHE A 32 9.97 4.60 11.87
N PHE A 33 10.98 4.07 12.53
CA PHE A 33 12.34 4.01 12.01
C PHE A 33 12.42 2.94 10.89
N TYR A 34 13.34 3.14 9.94
CA TYR A 34 13.56 2.15 8.90
C TYR A 34 13.99 0.79 9.50
N GLY A 35 13.30 -0.29 9.13
CA GLY A 35 13.49 -1.63 9.68
C GLY A 35 12.80 -1.88 11.03
N GLU A 36 12.16 -0.89 11.63
CA GLU A 36 11.40 -1.06 12.88
C GLU A 36 10.24 -2.02 12.69
N GLU A 37 10.06 -2.91 13.67
CA GLU A 37 8.99 -3.91 13.71
C GLU A 37 8.08 -3.65 14.92
N TRP A 38 6.78 -3.61 14.68
CA TRP A 38 5.74 -3.53 15.70
C TRP A 38 4.84 -4.75 15.64
N GLU A 39 4.85 -5.54 16.72
CA GLU A 39 3.99 -6.71 16.87
C GLU A 39 2.58 -6.29 17.32
N ILE A 40 1.57 -6.63 16.51
CA ILE A 40 0.15 -6.42 16.81
C ILE A 40 -0.46 -7.71 17.37
N ALA A 41 -0.07 -8.85 16.81
CA ALA A 41 -0.37 -10.18 17.30
C ALA A 41 0.79 -11.12 16.97
N SER A 42 0.83 -12.30 17.58
CA SER A 42 1.90 -13.30 17.36
C SER A 42 2.14 -13.66 15.88
N TRP A 43 1.10 -13.58 15.05
CA TRP A 43 1.14 -13.84 13.61
C TRP A 43 1.06 -12.57 12.75
N PHE A 44 0.92 -11.39 13.36
CA PHE A 44 0.73 -10.13 12.65
C PHE A 44 1.64 -9.02 13.16
N ARG A 45 2.54 -8.58 12.28
CA ARG A 45 3.54 -7.56 12.58
C ARG A 45 3.55 -6.53 11.47
N LEU A 46 3.74 -5.27 11.84
CA LEU A 46 4.02 -4.18 10.92
C LEU A 46 5.51 -3.92 10.94
N GLN A 47 6.15 -4.02 9.78
CA GLN A 47 7.55 -3.68 9.63
C GLN A 47 7.71 -2.58 8.59
N PHE A 48 8.43 -1.51 8.94
CA PHE A 48 8.75 -0.48 7.96
C PHE A 48 9.92 -0.95 7.08
N ILE A 49 9.58 -1.36 5.87
CA ILE A 49 10.53 -1.70 4.80
C ILE A 49 10.21 -0.89 3.55
N GLU A 50 11.22 -0.61 2.74
CA GLU A 50 11.03 -0.02 1.42
C GLU A 50 11.41 -1.03 0.34
N ASN A 51 10.55 -1.17 -0.67
CA ASN A 51 10.85 -1.96 -1.85
C ASN A 51 11.21 -1.02 -3.01
N ASN A 52 12.44 -1.12 -3.50
CA ASN A 52 12.97 -0.31 -4.60
C ASN A 52 12.42 -0.66 -6.00
N GLY A 53 11.45 -1.59 -6.08
CA GLY A 53 10.79 -1.99 -7.32
C GLY A 53 11.05 -3.42 -7.76
N MET A 54 11.43 -4.31 -6.83
CA MET A 54 11.68 -5.73 -7.12
C MET A 54 10.85 -6.62 -6.20
N ALA A 55 10.01 -7.47 -6.80
CA ALA A 55 9.48 -8.63 -6.10
C ALA A 55 10.44 -9.81 -6.31
N PHE A 56 10.68 -10.62 -5.28
CA PHE A 56 11.49 -11.84 -5.37
C PHE A 56 12.94 -11.66 -5.88
N GLY A 57 13.52 -10.46 -5.76
CA GLY A 57 14.87 -10.16 -6.29
C GLY A 57 14.96 -10.18 -7.82
N LEU A 58 13.82 -10.19 -8.52
CA LEU A 58 13.76 -10.08 -9.98
C LEU A 58 13.76 -8.60 -10.39
N GLU A 59 14.87 -8.17 -10.96
CA GLU A 59 15.04 -6.84 -11.58
C GLU A 59 14.73 -6.97 -13.09
N LEU A 60 13.44 -6.97 -13.46
CA LEU A 60 13.01 -7.14 -14.86
C LEU A 60 13.08 -5.79 -15.62
N GLY A 61 14.25 -5.49 -16.17
CA GLY A 61 14.44 -4.33 -17.05
C GLY A 61 14.60 -3.00 -16.30
N SER A 62 14.93 -1.93 -17.04
CA SER A 62 15.19 -0.63 -16.43
C SER A 62 13.91 -0.05 -15.79
N LYS A 63 14.05 0.71 -14.70
CA LYS A 63 12.94 1.44 -14.03
C LYS A 63 12.04 2.23 -15.00
N LEU A 64 12.55 2.59 -16.18
CA LEU A 64 11.83 3.33 -17.22
C LEU A 64 10.71 2.52 -17.90
N LEU A 65 10.79 1.18 -17.88
CA LEU A 65 9.76 0.28 -18.44
C LEU A 65 8.74 -0.19 -17.39
N LEU A 66 9.03 0.03 -16.11
CA LEU A 66 8.23 -0.41 -14.97
C LEU A 66 7.53 0.75 -14.22
N THR A 67 7.75 2.00 -14.68
CA THR A 67 7.03 3.21 -14.23
C THR A 67 5.98 3.56 -15.27
#